data_AF-B4R621-F1
#
_entry.id   AF-B4R621-F1
#
_cell.length_a   1.000
_cell.length_b   1.000
_cell.length_c   1.000
_cell.angle_alpha   90.00
_cell.angle_beta   90.00
_cell.angle_gamma   90.00
#
_symmetry.space_group_name_H-M   'P 1'
#
loop_
_entity.id
_entity.type
_entity.pdbx_description
1 polymer ?
#
loop_
_entity_poly.entity_id
_entity_poly.type
_entity_poly.pdbx_seq_one_letter_code
_entity_poly.pdbx_strand_id
1 'polypeptide(L)'
;MILRTPLVAGHQLQLLLLPSFLLLLLHILFCDAKTVNPDDSMQMQHHQMNAEPGLPEPRAYMPDAQHLDFVYHDHEELTRFLRATSARYPNLTALYSIGKSIQGRDLWVMVVSSSPYEHMVGKPDVKYVGNIHGNEPVGREMLLHLIQYFVTSYNSDQYVKWLLDNTRIHILPTMNPDGYAVSKEGTCDGGQGRYNARGFDLNRNFPDYFKQNNKRGQPETDSVKDWISKIQFVLSGSLHGGALVASYPYDNTPNSSK
;
A
#
# COMPACT_ATOMS: atom_id res chain seq x y z
N MET A 1 6.35 6.38 6.64
CA MET A 1 6.04 4.95 6.86
C MET A 1 5.77 4.73 8.34
N ILE A 2 4.55 4.31 8.69
CA ILE A 2 4.09 4.02 10.05
C ILE A 2 4.12 2.49 10.23
N LEU A 3 5.04 1.94 11.02
CA LEU A 3 5.02 0.50 11.32
C LEU A 3 4.07 0.25 12.50
N ARG A 4 3.06 -0.62 12.36
CA ARG A 4 2.12 -0.99 13.45
C ARG A 4 2.01 -2.50 13.60
N THR A 5 2.73 -3.09 14.53
CA THR A 5 2.47 -4.47 14.97
C THR A 5 1.58 -4.44 16.22
N PRO A 6 0.49 -5.24 16.30
CA PRO A 6 -0.06 -5.59 17.59
C PRO A 6 0.88 -6.60 18.23
N LEU A 7 1.41 -6.26 19.41
CA LEU A 7 2.05 -7.20 20.31
C LEU A 7 0.98 -8.17 20.82
N VAL A 8 0.92 -9.37 20.23
CA VAL A 8 0.31 -10.52 20.90
C VAL A 8 1.38 -11.18 21.75
N ALA A 9 1.00 -11.49 22.99
CA ALA A 9 1.86 -11.81 24.10
C ALA A 9 2.89 -12.92 23.82
N GLY A 10 4.11 -12.68 24.34
CA GLY A 10 5.06 -13.70 24.72
C GLY A 10 5.82 -14.34 23.56
N HIS A 11 6.80 -13.62 23.00
CA HIS A 11 8.18 -14.04 22.78
C HIS A 11 8.95 -12.77 22.34
N GLN A 12 9.92 -12.33 23.13
CA GLN A 12 10.86 -11.29 22.69
C GLN A 12 11.65 -11.86 21.51
N LEU A 13 11.34 -11.43 20.29
CA LEU A 13 12.31 -11.46 19.21
C LEU A 13 12.63 -10.01 18.88
N GLN A 14 13.77 -9.57 19.42
CA GLN A 14 14.40 -8.30 19.10
C GLN A 14 14.83 -8.37 17.63
N LEU A 15 13.90 -8.12 16.71
CA LEU A 15 14.23 -8.05 15.30
C LEU A 15 14.91 -6.70 15.07
N LEU A 16 16.25 -6.74 15.06
CA LEU A 16 17.06 -5.73 14.40
C LEU A 16 16.44 -5.51 13.03
N LEU A 17 15.85 -4.33 12.82
CA LEU A 17 15.53 -3.82 11.49
C LEU A 17 16.82 -3.93 10.69
N LEU A 18 16.95 -4.95 9.85
CA LEU A 18 18.07 -5.04 8.93
C LEU A 18 18.02 -3.76 8.08
N PRO A 19 19.05 -2.89 8.15
CA PRO A 19 19.11 -1.65 7.38
C PRO A 19 18.84 -1.87 5.88
N SER A 20 19.09 -3.10 5.42
CA SER A 20 18.86 -3.64 4.08
C SER A 20 17.43 -3.46 3.56
N PHE A 21 16.39 -3.49 4.42
CA PHE A 21 14.99 -3.43 3.96
C PHE A 21 14.49 -2.00 3.76
N LEU A 22 14.94 -1.06 4.60
CA LEU A 22 14.76 0.37 4.36
C LEU A 22 15.59 0.80 3.14
N LEU A 23 16.78 0.22 2.97
CA LEU A 23 17.60 0.37 1.76
C LEU A 23 16.90 -0.20 0.52
N LEU A 24 16.08 -1.25 0.59
CA LEU A 24 15.29 -1.73 -0.55
C LEU A 24 14.18 -0.74 -0.93
N LEU A 25 13.43 -0.24 0.06
CA LEU A 25 12.42 0.81 -0.17
C LEU A 25 13.06 2.10 -0.71
N LEU A 26 14.25 2.47 -0.22
CA LEU A 26 15.04 3.59 -0.73
C LEU A 26 15.67 3.27 -2.10
N HIS A 27 16.13 2.05 -2.37
CA HIS A 27 16.65 1.65 -3.68
C HIS A 27 15.53 1.66 -4.72
N ILE A 28 14.32 1.23 -4.38
CA ILE A 28 13.15 1.38 -5.25
C ILE A 28 12.86 2.86 -5.52
N LEU A 29 13.00 3.74 -4.51
CA LEU A 29 12.82 5.19 -4.67
C LEU A 29 13.96 5.89 -5.45
N PHE A 30 15.19 5.38 -5.42
CA PHE A 30 16.39 6.08 -5.93
C PHE A 30 17.10 5.38 -7.10
N CYS A 31 16.81 4.11 -7.40
CA CYS A 31 17.46 3.39 -8.49
C CYS A 31 16.81 3.69 -9.85
N ASP A 32 15.50 3.94 -9.89
CA ASP A 32 14.83 4.48 -11.09
C ASP A 32 15.09 5.99 -11.31
N ALA A 33 15.61 6.70 -10.31
CA ALA A 33 16.02 8.10 -10.47
C ALA A 33 17.41 8.25 -11.12
N LYS A 34 18.19 7.16 -11.24
CA LYS A 34 19.60 7.21 -11.70
C LYS A 34 19.80 6.96 -13.20
N THR A 35 18.74 6.68 -13.95
CA THR A 35 18.80 6.60 -15.42
C THR A 35 18.34 7.90 -16.10
N VAL A 36 17.96 8.92 -15.33
CA VAL A 36 17.73 10.27 -15.87
C VAL A 36 19.09 10.96 -16.01
N ASN A 37 19.51 11.14 -17.25
CA ASN A 37 20.74 11.80 -17.63
C ASN A 37 20.73 13.26 -17.08
N PRO A 38 21.79 13.76 -16.43
CA PRO A 38 21.79 15.08 -15.79
C PRO A 38 21.67 16.28 -16.76
N ASP A 39 21.62 16.05 -18.08
CA ASP A 39 21.33 17.06 -19.10
C ASP A 39 19.84 17.17 -19.47
N ASP A 40 18.98 16.24 -19.02
CA ASP A 40 17.52 16.39 -19.11
C ASP A 40 17.02 17.28 -17.97
N SER A 41 17.46 18.54 -18.02
CA SER A 41 16.72 19.63 -17.42
C SER A 41 15.27 19.55 -17.89
N MET A 42 14.32 19.74 -16.97
CA MET A 42 12.90 19.94 -17.28
C MET A 42 12.74 21.10 -18.27
N GLN A 43 12.92 20.82 -19.55
CA GLN A 43 12.48 21.67 -20.64
C GLN A 43 11.09 21.18 -21.01
N MET A 44 10.08 21.92 -20.57
CA MET A 44 8.81 21.94 -21.28
C MET A 44 9.10 22.39 -22.71
N GLN A 45 9.32 21.43 -23.61
CA GLN A 45 9.37 21.71 -25.03
C GLN A 45 7.97 22.17 -25.45
N HIS A 46 7.88 23.48 -25.74
CA HIS A 46 6.83 24.07 -26.54
C HIS A 46 6.77 23.34 -27.89
N HIS A 47 5.97 22.28 -27.96
CA HIS A 47 5.50 21.79 -29.25
C HIS A 47 4.42 22.77 -29.70
N GLN A 48 4.77 23.69 -30.62
CA GLN A 48 3.80 24.47 -31.37
C GLN A 48 2.94 23.50 -32.19
N MET A 49 1.81 23.07 -31.63
CA MET A 49 0.70 22.54 -32.40
C MET A 49 -0.36 23.63 -32.53
N ASN A 50 -0.74 23.84 -33.79
CA ASN A 50 -1.78 24.75 -34.22
C ASN A 50 -3.07 24.56 -33.41
N ALA A 51 -3.75 25.67 -33.16
CA ALA A 51 -4.96 25.75 -32.37
C ALA A 51 -6.11 24.92 -32.96
N GLU A 52 -6.58 23.96 -32.17
CA GLU A 52 -7.95 23.45 -32.11
C GLU A 52 -8.18 23.06 -30.64
N PRO A 53 -8.83 23.88 -29.77
CA PRO A 53 -8.99 23.51 -28.37
C PRO A 53 -10.27 22.70 -28.17
N GLY A 54 -10.20 21.41 -28.50
CA GLY A 54 -11.01 20.38 -27.85
C GLY A 54 -10.29 19.92 -26.58
N LEU A 55 -11.00 19.86 -25.45
CA LEU A 55 -10.48 19.29 -24.20
C LEU A 55 -9.92 17.89 -24.45
N PRO A 56 -8.73 17.51 -23.91
CA PRO A 56 -8.27 16.14 -24.03
C PRO A 56 -9.23 15.24 -23.26
N GLU A 57 -9.83 14.29 -23.97
CA GLU A 57 -10.66 13.21 -23.41
C GLU A 57 -9.90 12.48 -22.28
N PRO A 58 -10.58 12.01 -21.22
CA PRO A 58 -9.94 11.20 -20.17
C PRO A 58 -9.34 9.94 -20.81
N ARG A 59 -8.01 9.86 -20.84
CA ARG A 59 -7.29 8.73 -21.41
C ARG A 59 -7.66 7.48 -20.60
N ALA A 60 -8.39 6.55 -21.21
CA ALA A 60 -8.72 5.27 -20.61
C ALA A 60 -7.43 4.55 -20.22
N TYR A 61 -7.27 4.23 -18.94
CA TYR A 61 -6.22 3.33 -18.47
C TYR A 61 -6.33 2.02 -19.27
N MET A 62 -5.37 1.83 -20.16
CA MET A 62 -5.18 0.56 -20.84
C MET A 62 -4.08 -0.15 -20.08
N PRO A 63 -4.39 -1.22 -19.31
CA PRO A 63 -3.33 -2.07 -18.82
C PRO A 63 -2.70 -2.73 -20.03
N ASP A 64 -1.65 -2.12 -20.61
CA ASP A 64 -0.64 -2.91 -21.27
C ASP A 64 -0.21 -3.93 -20.23
N ALA A 65 -0.46 -5.18 -20.59
CA ALA A 65 -0.24 -6.35 -19.78
C ALA A 65 1.01 -6.25 -18.90
N GLN A 66 2.13 -5.67 -19.34
CA GLN A 66 3.39 -5.72 -18.60
C GLN A 66 3.69 -4.52 -17.69
N HIS A 67 3.01 -3.39 -17.86
CA HIS A 67 3.40 -2.14 -17.21
C HIS A 67 2.25 -1.44 -16.47
N LEU A 68 2.43 -1.17 -15.19
CA LEU A 68 1.58 -0.23 -14.44
C LEU A 68 2.12 1.18 -14.67
N ASP A 69 1.30 2.06 -15.23
CA ASP A 69 1.68 3.46 -15.46
C ASP A 69 1.83 4.22 -14.14
N PHE A 70 2.70 5.24 -14.10
CA PHE A 70 2.85 6.12 -12.94
C PHE A 70 1.72 7.16 -12.87
N VAL A 71 0.50 6.70 -12.61
CA VAL A 71 -0.71 7.51 -12.46
C VAL A 71 -1.50 7.06 -11.22
N TYR A 72 -2.45 7.89 -10.79
CA TYR A 72 -3.36 7.53 -9.71
C TYR A 72 -4.49 6.64 -10.24
N HIS A 73 -4.55 5.39 -9.79
CA HIS A 73 -5.52 4.42 -10.28
C HIS A 73 -6.79 4.43 -9.43
N ASP A 74 -7.96 4.49 -10.08
CA ASP A 74 -9.23 4.34 -9.38
C ASP A 74 -9.41 2.92 -8.80
N HIS A 75 -10.52 2.68 -8.08
CA HIS A 75 -10.75 1.37 -7.46
C HIS A 75 -10.96 0.24 -8.49
N GLU A 76 -11.55 0.54 -9.64
CA GLU A 76 -11.77 -0.44 -10.69
C GLU A 76 -10.48 -0.78 -11.41
N GLU A 77 -9.66 0.22 -11.72
CA GLU A 77 -8.33 0.08 -12.31
C GLU A 77 -7.40 -0.70 -11.39
N LEU A 78 -7.35 -0.35 -10.11
CA LEU A 78 -6.62 -1.12 -9.09
C LEU A 78 -7.11 -2.57 -9.05
N THR A 79 -8.42 -2.80 -9.01
CA THR A 79 -9.00 -4.16 -8.97
C THR A 79 -8.63 -4.95 -10.23
N ARG A 80 -8.67 -4.31 -11.40
CA ARG A 80 -8.31 -4.89 -12.69
C ARG A 80 -6.84 -5.29 -12.70
N PHE A 81 -5.95 -4.41 -12.24
CA PHE A 81 -4.51 -4.68 -12.12
C PHE A 81 -4.23 -5.87 -11.20
N LEU A 82 -4.84 -5.90 -10.01
CA LEU A 82 -4.63 -7.00 -9.06
C LEU A 82 -5.13 -8.35 -9.62
N ARG A 83 -6.32 -8.38 -10.22
CA ARG A 83 -6.87 -9.60 -10.84
C ARG A 83 -6.02 -10.07 -12.01
N ALA A 84 -5.60 -9.16 -12.88
CA ALA A 84 -4.74 -9.49 -14.02
C ALA A 84 -3.37 -10.01 -13.56
N THR A 85 -2.78 -9.39 -12.55
CA THR A 85 -1.52 -9.84 -11.93
C THR A 85 -1.67 -11.24 -11.34
N SER A 86 -2.75 -11.50 -10.60
CA SER A 86 -3.01 -12.81 -10.00
C SER A 86 -3.21 -13.91 -11.04
N ALA A 87 -3.94 -13.62 -12.12
CA ALA A 87 -4.16 -14.55 -13.22
C ALA A 87 -2.86 -14.88 -13.98
N ARG A 88 -1.94 -13.91 -14.09
CA ARG A 88 -0.69 -14.11 -14.81
C ARG A 88 0.39 -14.82 -14.00
N TYR A 89 0.47 -14.54 -12.71
CA TYR A 89 1.50 -15.08 -11.83
C TYR A 89 0.88 -15.98 -10.74
N PRO A 90 0.09 -17.01 -11.09
CA PRO A 90 -0.69 -17.78 -10.11
C PRO A 90 0.19 -18.56 -9.13
N ASN A 91 1.44 -18.85 -9.49
CA ASN A 91 2.41 -19.53 -8.63
C ASN A 91 3.11 -18.59 -7.64
N LEU A 92 3.07 -17.28 -7.89
CA LEU A 92 3.69 -16.27 -7.03
C LEU A 92 2.69 -15.42 -6.26
N THR A 93 1.42 -15.48 -6.64
CA THR A 93 0.41 -14.57 -6.12
C THR A 93 -0.88 -15.26 -5.74
N ALA A 94 -1.54 -14.71 -4.72
CA ALA A 94 -2.90 -15.05 -4.34
C ALA A 94 -3.65 -13.77 -4.01
N LEU A 95 -4.81 -13.57 -4.62
CA LEU A 95 -5.66 -12.41 -4.41
C LEU A 95 -6.89 -12.80 -3.60
N TYR A 96 -7.13 -12.09 -2.50
CA TYR A 96 -8.36 -12.24 -1.71
C TYR A 96 -8.84 -10.90 -1.15
N SER A 97 -10.10 -10.85 -0.73
CA SER A 97 -10.69 -9.67 -0.08
C SER A 97 -10.79 -9.94 1.42
N ILE A 98 -10.34 -9.00 2.26
CA ILE A 98 -10.49 -9.10 3.73
C ILE A 98 -11.85 -8.59 4.23
N GLY A 99 -12.64 -8.01 3.33
CA GLY A 99 -13.92 -7.40 3.65
C GLY A 99 -14.25 -6.30 2.66
N LYS A 100 -15.25 -5.48 2.99
CA LYS A 100 -15.72 -4.40 2.14
C LYS A 100 -15.71 -3.07 2.89
N SER A 101 -15.51 -1.99 2.15
CA SER A 101 -15.73 -0.64 2.63
C SER A 101 -17.22 -0.37 2.91
N ILE A 102 -17.51 0.80 3.47
CA ILE A 102 -18.89 1.28 3.68
C ILE A 102 -19.71 1.28 2.38
N GLN A 103 -19.11 1.67 1.25
CA GLN A 103 -19.77 1.69 -0.05
C GLN A 103 -19.64 0.36 -0.83
N GLY A 104 -19.20 -0.71 -0.19
CA GLY A 104 -19.17 -2.06 -0.77
C GLY A 104 -17.95 -2.38 -1.64
N ARG A 105 -16.94 -1.51 -1.67
CA ARG A 105 -15.68 -1.74 -2.40
C ARG A 105 -14.83 -2.78 -1.68
N ASP A 106 -14.24 -3.70 -2.41
CA ASP A 106 -13.43 -4.77 -1.81
C ASP A 106 -12.13 -4.23 -1.22
N LEU A 107 -11.76 -4.74 -0.06
CA LEU A 107 -10.46 -4.49 0.56
C LEU A 107 -9.50 -5.57 0.11
N TRP A 108 -8.94 -5.38 -1.09
CA TRP A 108 -8.08 -6.35 -1.75
C TRP A 108 -6.73 -6.50 -1.05
N VAL A 109 -6.34 -7.75 -0.81
CA VAL A 109 -5.00 -8.13 -0.39
C VAL A 109 -4.37 -9.02 -1.45
N MET A 110 -3.20 -8.60 -1.93
CA MET A 110 -2.33 -9.40 -2.78
C MET A 110 -1.26 -10.06 -1.91
N VAL A 111 -1.22 -11.39 -1.89
CA VAL A 111 -0.06 -12.14 -1.40
C VAL A 111 0.96 -12.22 -2.52
N VAL A 112 2.23 -11.97 -2.23
CA VAL A 112 3.35 -12.22 -3.14
C VAL A 112 4.39 -13.08 -2.43
N SER A 113 4.61 -14.29 -2.96
CA SER A 113 5.49 -15.31 -2.37
C SER A 113 5.62 -16.51 -3.30
N SER A 114 6.70 -17.30 -3.23
CA SER A 114 6.77 -18.59 -3.94
C SER A 114 5.83 -19.68 -3.39
N SER A 115 5.13 -19.40 -2.28
CA SER A 115 4.10 -20.26 -1.69
C SER A 115 2.89 -19.40 -1.27
N PRO A 116 2.12 -18.84 -2.22
CA PRO A 116 1.20 -17.75 -1.91
C PRO A 116 -0.09 -18.22 -1.18
N TYR A 117 -0.53 -19.45 -1.40
CA TYR A 117 -1.80 -19.96 -0.85
C TYR A 117 -1.70 -20.48 0.59
N GLU A 118 -0.53 -20.93 1.03
CA GLU A 118 -0.37 -21.62 2.31
C GLU A 118 0.79 -21.02 3.12
N HIS A 119 0.59 -20.91 4.44
CA HIS A 119 1.65 -20.58 5.36
C HIS A 119 2.57 -21.78 5.55
N MET A 120 3.90 -21.56 5.51
CA MET A 120 4.89 -22.59 5.74
C MET A 120 5.70 -22.30 6.99
N VAL A 121 5.95 -23.32 7.81
CA VAL A 121 6.81 -23.18 9.00
C VAL A 121 8.18 -22.66 8.58
N GLY A 122 8.66 -21.63 9.28
CA GLY A 122 9.93 -20.95 8.98
C GLY A 122 9.84 -19.86 7.90
N LYS A 123 8.68 -19.68 7.25
CA LYS A 123 8.42 -18.62 6.29
C LYS A 123 7.50 -17.56 6.90
N PRO A 124 8.03 -16.44 7.43
CA PRO A 124 7.22 -15.43 8.10
C PRO A 124 6.21 -14.73 7.17
N ASP A 125 5.04 -14.41 7.71
CA ASP A 125 4.12 -13.48 7.06
C ASP A 125 4.44 -12.03 7.45
N VAL A 126 4.53 -11.16 6.44
CA VAL A 126 4.74 -9.72 6.58
C VAL A 126 3.57 -9.01 5.90
N LYS A 127 3.10 -7.89 6.46
CA LYS A 127 2.07 -7.07 5.80
C LYS A 127 2.48 -5.64 5.55
N TYR A 128 1.96 -5.11 4.44
CA TYR A 128 1.98 -3.69 4.10
C TYR A 128 0.56 -3.18 3.84
N VAL A 129 0.23 -2.01 4.39
CA VAL A 129 -1.09 -1.38 4.27
C VAL A 129 -0.93 0.06 3.80
N GLY A 130 -1.53 0.39 2.66
CA GLY A 130 -1.54 1.75 2.12
C GLY A 130 -2.88 2.46 2.35
N ASN A 131 -2.83 3.79 2.26
CA ASN A 131 -4.02 4.62 1.99
C ASN A 131 -5.17 4.37 2.98
N ILE A 132 -4.83 4.35 4.28
CA ILE A 132 -5.80 4.38 5.38
C ILE A 132 -6.50 5.76 5.49
N HIS A 133 -5.80 6.82 5.11
CA HIS A 133 -6.41 8.09 4.74
C HIS A 133 -6.52 8.12 3.22
N GLY A 134 -7.74 8.27 2.69
CA GLY A 134 -8.02 8.13 1.27
C GLY A 134 -7.33 9.18 0.40
N ASN A 135 -7.12 10.38 0.94
CA ASN A 135 -6.44 11.50 0.28
C ASN A 135 -4.90 11.47 0.38
N GLU A 136 -4.33 10.36 0.85
CA GLU A 136 -2.88 10.12 0.85
C GLU A 136 -2.57 9.00 -0.16
N PRO A 137 -2.65 9.25 -1.48
CA PRO A 137 -2.65 8.20 -2.51
C PRO A 137 -1.26 7.61 -2.81
N VAL A 138 -0.18 8.33 -2.48
CA VAL A 138 1.20 7.90 -2.79
C VAL A 138 1.49 6.50 -2.22
N GLY A 139 1.09 6.22 -0.98
CA GLY A 139 1.30 4.90 -0.37
C GLY A 139 0.52 3.77 -1.05
N ARG A 140 -0.62 4.07 -1.69
CA ARG A 140 -1.39 3.10 -2.48
C ARG A 140 -0.66 2.74 -3.76
N GLU A 141 -0.24 3.74 -4.54
CA GLU A 141 0.45 3.52 -5.81
C GLU A 141 1.82 2.85 -5.61
N MET A 142 2.58 3.26 -4.58
CA MET A 142 3.84 2.60 -4.22
C MET A 142 3.66 1.09 -3.98
N LEU A 143 2.56 0.69 -3.35
CA LEU A 143 2.29 -0.73 -3.09
C LEU A 143 1.87 -1.48 -4.36
N LEU A 144 1.19 -0.83 -5.32
CA LEU A 144 0.89 -1.44 -6.61
C LEU A 144 2.16 -1.66 -7.44
N HIS A 145 3.05 -0.66 -7.52
CA HIS A 145 4.34 -0.83 -8.19
C HIS A 145 5.24 -1.83 -7.47
N LEU A 146 5.17 -1.93 -6.13
CA LEU A 146 5.91 -2.97 -5.39
C LEU A 146 5.44 -4.37 -5.76
N ILE A 147 4.13 -4.59 -5.89
CA ILE A 147 3.56 -5.86 -6.38
C ILE A 147 4.11 -6.17 -7.77
N GLN A 148 4.06 -5.19 -8.68
CA GLN A 148 4.56 -5.36 -10.05
C GLN A 148 6.06 -5.72 -10.05
N TYR A 149 6.89 -4.97 -9.33
CA TYR A 149 8.33 -5.21 -9.22
C TYR A 149 8.64 -6.61 -8.71
N PHE A 150 7.92 -7.07 -7.68
CA PHE A 150 8.13 -8.42 -7.14
C PHE A 150 7.81 -9.52 -8.15
N VAL A 151 6.70 -9.42 -8.87
CA VAL A 151 6.32 -10.47 -9.83
C VAL A 151 7.17 -10.46 -11.10
N THR A 152 7.64 -9.28 -11.54
CA THR A 152 8.50 -9.17 -12.73
C THR A 152 9.96 -9.48 -12.46
N SER A 153 10.46 -9.18 -11.26
CA SER A 153 11.87 -9.38 -10.89
C SER A 153 12.17 -10.75 -10.27
N TYR A 154 11.16 -11.58 -9.95
CA TYR A 154 11.39 -12.86 -9.25
C TYR A 154 12.37 -13.81 -9.94
N ASN A 155 12.42 -13.83 -11.28
CA ASN A 155 13.32 -14.72 -12.02
C ASN A 155 14.66 -14.07 -12.41
N SER A 156 14.78 -12.75 -12.31
CA SER A 156 15.94 -11.99 -12.77
C SER A 156 16.79 -11.43 -11.61
N ASP A 157 16.17 -11.09 -10.48
CA ASP A 157 16.83 -10.54 -9.30
C ASP A 157 16.93 -11.61 -8.20
N GLN A 158 18.16 -12.03 -7.90
CA GLN A 158 18.43 -13.06 -6.89
C GLN A 158 17.99 -12.65 -5.48
N TYR A 159 18.02 -11.35 -5.16
CA TYR A 159 17.57 -10.86 -3.86
C TYR A 159 16.04 -10.89 -3.77
N VAL A 160 15.33 -10.46 -4.81
CA VAL A 160 13.86 -10.58 -4.87
C VAL A 160 13.44 -12.05 -4.80
N LYS A 161 14.12 -12.92 -5.55
CA LYS A 161 13.89 -14.37 -5.48
C LYS A 161 14.05 -14.89 -4.06
N TRP A 162 15.20 -14.64 -3.44
CA TRP A 162 15.48 -15.05 -2.08
C TRP A 162 14.43 -14.53 -1.10
N LEU A 163 14.02 -13.27 -1.24
CA LEU A 163 13.02 -12.66 -0.39
C LEU A 163 11.67 -13.38 -0.49
N LEU A 164 11.16 -13.61 -1.70
CA LEU A 164 9.87 -14.25 -1.93
C LEU A 164 9.89 -15.76 -1.66
N ASP A 165 11.07 -16.38 -1.73
CA ASP A 165 11.29 -17.76 -1.31
C ASP A 165 11.21 -17.92 0.21
N ASN A 166 11.68 -16.92 0.96
CA ASN A 166 11.81 -16.99 2.42
C ASN A 166 10.76 -16.16 3.17
N THR A 167 9.91 -15.39 2.50
CA THR A 167 8.88 -14.54 3.13
C THR A 167 7.55 -14.63 2.38
N ARG A 168 6.44 -14.51 3.11
CA ARG A 168 5.11 -14.36 2.53
C ARG A 168 4.60 -12.94 2.77
N ILE A 169 4.57 -12.13 1.71
CA ILE A 169 4.28 -10.70 1.81
C ILE A 169 2.83 -10.46 1.43
N HIS A 170 2.04 -9.91 2.35
CA HIS A 170 0.66 -9.52 2.12
C HIS A 170 0.53 -8.01 1.95
N ILE A 171 -0.06 -7.57 0.85
CA ILE A 171 -0.11 -6.16 0.48
C ILE A 171 -1.58 -5.75 0.35
N LEU A 172 -2.04 -4.84 1.21
CA LEU A 172 -3.34 -4.16 1.14
C LEU A 172 -3.09 -2.75 0.58
N PRO A 173 -3.25 -2.50 -0.74
CA PRO A 173 -2.86 -1.22 -1.32
C PRO A 173 -3.74 -0.06 -0.84
N THR A 174 -5.03 -0.32 -0.58
CA THR A 174 -5.97 0.69 -0.07
C THR A 174 -6.83 0.12 1.05
N MET A 175 -6.75 0.74 2.23
CA MET A 175 -7.65 0.46 3.34
C MET A 175 -8.89 1.37 3.32
N ASN A 176 -8.81 2.55 2.70
CA ASN A 176 -9.90 3.51 2.58
C ASN A 176 -10.26 3.82 1.11
N PRO A 177 -10.79 2.83 0.35
CA PRO A 177 -11.13 3.05 -1.06
C PRO A 177 -12.25 4.07 -1.23
N ASP A 178 -13.13 4.27 -0.23
CA ASP A 178 -14.21 5.24 -0.28
C ASP A 178 -13.71 6.68 -0.11
N GLY A 179 -12.80 6.91 0.83
CA GLY A 179 -12.14 8.20 0.99
C GLY A 179 -11.31 8.56 -0.26
N TYR A 180 -10.62 7.58 -0.84
CA TYR A 180 -9.89 7.79 -2.08
C TYR A 180 -10.82 8.19 -3.24
N ALA A 181 -11.95 7.50 -3.41
CA ALA A 181 -12.90 7.78 -4.49
C ALA A 181 -13.49 9.21 -4.46
N VAL A 182 -13.54 9.85 -3.29
CA VAL A 182 -14.00 11.25 -3.15
C VAL A 182 -12.85 12.24 -3.06
N SER A 183 -11.60 11.78 -3.07
CA SER A 183 -10.41 12.64 -3.12
C SER A 183 -10.24 13.22 -4.52
N LYS A 184 -9.67 14.43 -4.61
CA LYS A 184 -9.40 15.08 -5.88
C LYS A 184 -7.92 15.45 -5.96
N GLU A 185 -7.30 15.17 -7.09
CA GLU A 185 -5.94 15.64 -7.33
C GLU A 185 -5.87 17.17 -7.29
N GLY A 186 -4.79 17.71 -6.70
CA GLY A 186 -4.60 19.15 -6.54
C GLY A 186 -5.29 19.76 -5.31
N THR A 187 -6.17 19.05 -4.60
CA THR A 187 -6.72 19.53 -3.32
C THR A 187 -5.83 19.09 -2.16
N CYS A 188 -4.95 19.99 -1.73
CA CYS A 188 -3.96 19.75 -0.66
C CYS A 188 -4.37 20.32 0.71
N ASP A 189 -5.67 20.52 0.96
CA ASP A 189 -6.19 21.09 2.21
C ASP A 189 -6.27 20.08 3.38
N GLY A 190 -5.99 18.80 3.09
CA GLY A 190 -5.95 17.70 4.06
C GLY A 190 -7.32 17.18 4.50
N GLY A 191 -8.43 17.75 4.01
CA GLY A 191 -9.78 17.45 4.49
C GLY A 191 -10.52 16.43 3.65
N GLN A 192 -10.73 16.74 2.37
CA GLN A 192 -11.57 15.91 1.50
C GLN A 192 -10.92 14.55 1.24
N GLY A 193 -11.66 13.47 1.49
CA GLY A 193 -11.20 12.09 1.27
C GLY A 193 -10.28 11.50 2.35
N ARG A 194 -9.95 12.27 3.41
CA ARG A 194 -9.18 11.74 4.54
C ARG A 194 -9.91 10.63 5.29
N TYR A 195 -11.16 10.89 5.65
CA TYR A 195 -12.02 10.00 6.43
C TYR A 195 -12.66 8.90 5.56
N ASN A 196 -13.21 7.85 6.15
CA ASN A 196 -14.04 6.89 5.41
C ASN A 196 -15.40 7.50 5.03
N ALA A 197 -16.25 6.77 4.31
CA ALA A 197 -17.56 7.29 3.87
C ALA A 197 -18.53 7.64 5.03
N ARG A 198 -18.25 7.21 6.27
CA ARG A 198 -19.02 7.61 7.47
C ARG A 198 -18.38 8.78 8.24
N GLY A 199 -17.32 9.38 7.72
CA GLY A 199 -16.62 10.49 8.37
C GLY A 199 -15.72 10.08 9.54
N PHE A 200 -15.34 8.80 9.65
CA PHE A 200 -14.43 8.31 10.70
C PHE A 200 -12.98 8.31 10.22
N ASP A 201 -12.08 8.74 11.12
CA ASP A 201 -10.64 8.54 10.93
C ASP A 201 -10.30 7.09 11.27
N LEU A 202 -10.03 6.29 10.23
CA LEU A 202 -9.71 4.87 10.37
C LEU A 202 -8.42 4.65 11.18
N ASN A 203 -7.45 5.57 11.11
CA ASN A 203 -6.20 5.49 11.86
C ASN A 203 -6.37 5.82 13.35
N ARG A 204 -7.56 6.29 13.74
CA ARG A 204 -8.01 6.49 15.13
C ARG A 204 -9.14 5.52 15.51
N ASN A 205 -9.45 4.51 14.71
CA ASN A 205 -10.52 3.53 14.97
C ASN A 205 -10.01 2.16 15.48
N PHE A 206 -8.69 1.97 15.50
CA PHE A 206 -8.07 0.80 16.10
C PHE A 206 -8.03 0.87 17.63
N PRO A 207 -7.93 -0.27 18.33
CA PRO A 207 -7.67 -0.28 19.76
C PRO A 207 -6.36 0.44 20.07
N ASP A 208 -6.33 1.19 21.16
CA ASP A 208 -5.15 1.88 21.66
C ASP A 208 -4.71 1.22 22.98
N TYR A 209 -3.40 1.13 23.19
CA TYR A 209 -2.84 0.47 24.36
C TYR A 209 -3.03 1.28 25.65
N PHE A 210 -3.01 2.61 25.55
CA PHE A 210 -3.06 3.52 26.70
C PHE A 210 -4.47 4.00 27.01
N LYS A 211 -5.36 4.04 26.02
CA LYS A 211 -6.72 4.56 26.18
C LYS A 211 -7.75 3.64 25.56
N GLN A 212 -8.87 3.43 26.26
CA GLN A 212 -10.00 2.71 25.69
C GLN A 212 -10.58 3.51 24.52
N ASN A 213 -10.64 2.90 23.34
CA ASN A 213 -11.25 3.49 22.17
C ASN A 213 -12.74 3.14 22.12
N ASN A 214 -13.60 4.10 22.46
CA ASN A 214 -15.06 3.93 22.48
C ASN A 214 -15.73 4.34 21.15
N LYS A 215 -14.96 4.63 20.09
CA LYS A 215 -15.52 4.97 18.79
C LYS A 215 -16.20 3.75 18.17
N ARG A 216 -17.29 3.99 17.44
CA ARG A 216 -17.97 2.96 16.65
C ARG A 216 -17.01 2.31 15.66
N GLY A 217 -16.93 0.98 15.67
CA GLY A 217 -16.14 0.21 14.70
C GLY A 217 -16.58 0.52 13.26
N GLN A 218 -15.59 0.62 12.37
CA GLN A 218 -15.80 0.78 10.94
C GLN A 218 -15.48 -0.54 10.23
N PRO A 219 -16.23 -0.92 9.19
CA PRO A 219 -16.02 -2.19 8.51
C PRO A 219 -14.61 -2.31 7.94
N GLU A 220 -13.99 -1.21 7.50
CA GLU A 220 -12.60 -1.22 7.04
C GLU A 220 -11.63 -1.60 8.16
N THR A 221 -11.79 -1.00 9.34
CA THR A 221 -10.95 -1.28 10.50
C THR A 221 -11.22 -2.68 11.05
N ASP A 222 -12.48 -3.11 11.10
CA ASP A 222 -12.87 -4.41 11.62
C ASP A 222 -12.39 -5.55 10.70
N SER A 223 -12.42 -5.34 9.38
CA SER A 223 -11.82 -6.26 8.40
C SER A 223 -10.32 -6.43 8.63
N VAL A 224 -9.61 -5.34 8.92
CA VAL A 224 -8.18 -5.41 9.24
C VAL A 224 -7.93 -6.07 10.60
N LYS A 225 -8.74 -5.83 11.63
CA LYS A 225 -8.61 -6.52 12.93
C LYS A 225 -8.78 -8.04 12.77
N ASP A 226 -9.84 -8.45 12.07
CA ASP A 226 -10.13 -9.84 11.77
C ASP A 226 -8.98 -10.49 10.97
N TRP A 227 -8.50 -9.80 9.93
CA TRP A 227 -7.37 -10.26 9.14
C TRP A 227 -6.10 -10.51 9.97
N ILE A 228 -5.81 -9.60 10.91
CA ILE A 228 -4.66 -9.72 11.82
C ILE A 228 -4.84 -10.86 12.83
N SER A 229 -6.07 -11.14 13.25
CA SER A 229 -6.34 -12.26 14.17
C SER A 229 -6.15 -13.63 13.50
N LYS A 230 -6.30 -13.69 12.17
CA LYS A 230 -6.22 -14.93 11.38
C LYS A 230 -4.80 -15.27 10.90
N ILE A 231 -3.92 -14.28 10.77
CA ILE A 231 -2.57 -14.46 10.22
C ILE A 231 -1.55 -13.88 11.18
N GLN A 232 -0.52 -14.67 11.51
CA GLN A 232 0.55 -14.26 12.41
C GLN A 232 1.60 -13.42 11.67
N PHE A 233 1.36 -12.12 11.61
CA PHE A 233 2.33 -11.18 11.03
C PHE A 233 3.49 -10.89 11.97
N VAL A 234 4.71 -11.14 11.52
CA VAL A 234 5.93 -10.79 12.27
C VAL A 234 6.36 -9.34 12.06
N LEU A 235 5.97 -8.75 10.92
CA LEU A 235 6.24 -7.36 10.57
C LEU A 235 5.01 -6.74 9.91
N SER A 236 4.80 -5.46 10.20
CA SER A 236 3.67 -4.68 9.72
C SER A 236 4.10 -3.27 9.38
N GLY A 237 3.94 -2.87 8.12
CA GLY A 237 4.12 -1.50 7.67
C GLY A 237 2.83 -0.88 7.17
N SER A 238 2.65 0.39 7.48
CA SER A 238 1.58 1.24 6.95
C SER A 238 2.19 2.45 6.26
N LEU A 239 1.74 2.75 5.05
CA LEU A 239 2.26 3.84 4.23
C LEU A 239 1.28 5.01 4.27
N HIS A 240 1.81 6.18 4.60
CA HIS A 240 1.12 7.45 4.72
C HIS A 240 1.84 8.50 3.88
N GLY A 241 1.07 9.47 3.37
CA GLY A 241 1.58 10.62 2.63
C GLY A 241 1.81 11.84 3.51
N GLY A 242 2.42 12.88 2.94
CA GLY A 242 2.50 14.23 3.54
C GLY A 242 3.75 14.54 4.39
N ALA A 243 4.57 13.56 4.75
CA ALA A 243 5.83 13.80 5.45
C ALA A 243 6.89 12.72 5.17
N LEU A 244 8.16 13.13 5.13
CA LEU A 244 9.31 12.23 5.07
C LEU A 244 9.69 11.79 6.50
N VAL A 245 9.05 10.72 6.99
CA VAL A 245 9.28 10.21 8.34
C VAL A 245 9.09 8.69 8.41
N ALA A 246 9.86 8.04 9.28
CA ALA A 246 9.63 6.68 9.74
C ALA A 246 9.30 6.71 11.24
N SER A 247 8.12 6.21 11.62
CA SER A 247 7.72 6.10 13.02
C SER A 247 7.54 4.63 13.42
N TYR A 248 7.94 4.33 14.66
CA TYR A 248 7.77 3.03 15.29
C TYR A 248 6.97 3.21 16.59
N PRO A 249 6.24 2.18 17.06
CA PRO A 249 5.46 2.29 18.27
C PRO A 249 6.34 2.67 19.49
N TYR A 250 5.83 3.48 20.41
CA TYR A 250 4.47 4.02 20.47
C TYR A 250 4.38 5.46 19.94
N ASP A 251 3.34 5.74 19.13
CA ASP A 251 3.01 7.10 18.64
C ASP A 251 2.09 7.87 19.62
N ASN A 252 1.65 7.21 20.69
CA ASN A 252 0.78 7.77 21.73
C ASN A 252 1.43 7.58 23.11
N THR A 253 1.05 8.40 24.09
CA THR A 253 1.53 8.32 25.48
C THR A 253 0.36 8.35 26.46
N PRO A 254 0.51 7.90 27.71
CA PRO A 254 -0.59 7.85 28.69
C PRO A 254 -1.36 9.18 28.85
N ASN A 255 -0.67 10.31 28.74
CA ASN A 255 -1.21 11.65 29.00
C ASN A 255 -1.41 12.52 27.75
N SER A 256 -1.32 11.99 26.54
CA SER A 256 -1.51 12.79 25.32
C SER A 256 -3.00 13.15 25.12
N SER A 257 -3.32 14.43 25.10
CA SER A 257 -4.62 14.93 24.65
C SER A 257 -4.56 15.18 23.13
N LYS A 258 -4.71 14.12 22.33
CA LYS A 258 -4.92 14.23 20.88
C LYS A 258 -6.28 13.67 20.50
#